data_AF-A0A928U2P4-F1
#
_entry.id   AF-A0A928U2P4-F1
#
_cell.length_a   1.000
_cell.length_b   1.000
_cell.length_c   1.000
_cell.angle_alpha   90.00
_cell.angle_beta   90.00
_cell.angle_gamma   90.00
#
_symmetry.space_group_name_H-M   'P 1'
#
loop_
_entity.id
_entity.type
_entity.pdbx_description
1 polymer ?
#
loop_
_entity_poly.entity_id
_entity_poly.type
_entity_poly.pdbx_seq_one_letter_code
_entity_poly.pdbx_strand_id
1 'polypeptide(L)'
;MKGASRWRLVALLVLVGAGLWVTAVLAAPHMPPLRDFDQTFYPAIRYTLAGENPYTAYYEETDQGAPPLFFSPPWLLLILLPFGLFPLAMARVLWLLFLIGVSFASIRLLAPWRVQGLWTLALVVLPWSLIGLLFGQVTPLVLLGALAAIVLVYHFPESWPVALLLSLCFLLMGLKPQLGILLAAPLLFWMVKTRDRRLVGVVLVGSLALLITLLLVPPWLIRQTGEISQTIAPHWQSTLERELTLWQLPPLAAALMAPLARLFVVGVMVAWAWRARGFPPAWWSAWFTAVLIITPYTRAYDGILMLPMLAQMIVYRRWHFLAFVALMGLYILSPNGELGSVVAPLTAWLLFVPWRGTAVEIGDWRLENNQSPISNLSSQLD
;
A
#
# COMPACT_ATOMS: atom_id res chain seq x y z
N MET A 1 -0.20 35.54 22.07
CA MET A 1 0.02 35.52 20.60
C MET A 1 -0.26 34.16 19.92
N LYS A 2 -1.15 33.28 20.45
CA LYS A 2 -1.45 31.95 19.85
C LYS A 2 -2.63 31.94 18.85
N GLY A 3 -3.34 33.05 18.67
CA GLY A 3 -4.53 33.14 17.80
C GLY A 3 -4.25 33.46 16.34
N ALA A 4 -3.24 34.30 16.05
CA ALA A 4 -2.93 34.74 14.69
C ALA A 4 -2.38 33.62 13.78
N SER A 5 -1.80 32.56 14.37
CA SER A 5 -1.27 31.42 13.61
C SER A 5 -2.37 30.49 13.08
N ARG A 6 -3.49 30.35 13.80
CA ARG A 6 -4.62 29.48 13.38
C ARG A 6 -5.32 30.03 12.15
N TRP A 7 -5.61 31.32 12.12
CA TRP A 7 -6.26 31.97 10.97
C TRP A 7 -5.37 31.99 9.73
N ARG A 8 -4.05 32.16 9.90
CA ARG A 8 -3.10 32.04 8.79
C ARG A 8 -3.05 30.62 8.21
N LEU A 9 -3.09 29.60 9.07
CA LEU A 9 -3.15 28.21 8.63
C LEU A 9 -4.46 27.92 7.88
N VAL A 10 -5.61 28.35 8.42
CA VAL A 10 -6.91 28.19 7.75
C VAL A 10 -6.92 28.91 6.40
N ALA A 11 -6.48 30.17 6.35
CA ALA A 11 -6.39 30.93 5.10
C ALA A 11 -5.46 30.25 4.09
N LEU A 12 -4.30 29.75 4.53
CA LEU A 12 -3.39 28.99 3.68
C LEU A 12 -4.04 27.71 3.15
N LEU A 13 -4.73 26.94 3.99
CA LEU A 13 -5.43 25.72 3.58
C LEU A 13 -6.56 26.02 2.59
N VAL A 14 -7.30 27.11 2.78
CA VAL A 14 -8.33 27.57 1.84
C VAL A 14 -7.70 27.97 0.51
N LEU A 15 -6.61 28.74 0.51
CA LEU A 15 -5.91 29.16 -0.71
C LEU A 15 -5.31 27.97 -1.46
N VAL A 16 -4.69 27.03 -0.75
CA VAL A 16 -4.17 25.78 -1.34
C VAL A 16 -5.32 24.94 -1.90
N GLY A 17 -6.42 24.80 -1.15
CA GLY A 17 -7.61 24.10 -1.62
C GLY A 17 -8.21 24.72 -2.87
N ALA A 18 -8.32 26.06 -2.91
CA ALA A 18 -8.80 26.79 -4.08
C ALA A 18 -7.86 26.64 -5.29
N GLY A 19 -6.54 26.74 -5.07
CA GLY A 19 -5.54 26.53 -6.13
C GLY A 19 -5.57 25.12 -6.70
N LEU A 20 -5.70 24.09 -5.84
CA LEU A 20 -5.88 22.70 -6.26
C LEU A 20 -7.19 22.52 -7.03
N TRP A 21 -8.28 23.16 -6.60
CA TRP A 21 -9.56 23.13 -7.31
C TRP A 21 -9.47 23.74 -8.70
N VAL A 22 -8.88 24.94 -8.84
CA VAL A 22 -8.67 25.60 -10.14
C VAL A 22 -7.80 24.73 -11.04
N THR A 23 -6.70 24.17 -10.50
CA THR A 23 -5.83 23.25 -11.24
C THR A 23 -6.59 22.02 -11.72
N ALA A 24 -7.46 21.46 -10.87
CA ALA A 24 -8.26 20.29 -11.22
C ALA A 24 -9.25 20.59 -12.35
N VAL A 25 -9.96 21.72 -12.27
CA VAL A 25 -10.88 22.17 -13.31
C VAL A 25 -10.17 22.37 -14.66
N LEU A 26 -8.99 23.00 -14.64
CA LEU A 26 -8.23 23.27 -15.87
C LEU A 26 -7.57 22.02 -16.45
N ALA A 27 -7.12 21.08 -15.61
CA ALA A 27 -6.47 19.86 -16.05
C ALA A 27 -7.45 18.77 -16.51
N ALA A 28 -8.69 18.75 -15.98
CA ALA A 28 -9.66 17.69 -16.21
C ALA A 28 -9.89 17.35 -17.70
N PRO A 29 -10.04 18.32 -18.64
CA PRO A 29 -10.25 18.02 -20.06
C PRO A 29 -9.07 17.29 -20.73
N HIS A 30 -7.87 17.39 -20.16
CA HIS A 30 -6.64 16.83 -20.72
C HIS A 30 -6.15 15.59 -19.96
N MET A 31 -6.89 15.16 -18.93
CA MET A 31 -6.46 14.07 -18.08
C MET A 31 -6.64 12.73 -18.81
N PRO A 32 -5.56 11.96 -19.02
CA PRO A 32 -5.67 10.65 -19.64
C PRO A 32 -6.51 9.70 -18.78
N PRO A 33 -7.10 8.66 -19.38
CA PRO A 33 -7.84 7.64 -18.64
C PRO A 33 -6.98 7.01 -17.54
N LEU A 34 -7.54 6.90 -16.33
CA LEU A 34 -6.94 6.16 -15.22
C LEU A 34 -7.51 4.75 -15.24
N ARG A 35 -6.79 3.79 -15.84
CA ARG A 35 -7.34 2.48 -16.23
C ARG A 35 -8.33 1.86 -15.22
N ASP A 36 -7.89 1.54 -14.01
CA ASP A 36 -8.75 0.84 -13.03
C ASP A 36 -9.77 1.80 -12.38
N PHE A 37 -9.44 3.08 -12.22
CA PHE A 37 -10.41 4.05 -11.71
C PHE A 37 -11.56 4.24 -12.68
N ASP A 38 -11.28 4.45 -13.95
CA ASP A 38 -12.27 4.69 -14.99
C ASP A 38 -13.11 3.46 -15.30
N GLN A 39 -12.47 2.29 -15.36
CA GLN A 39 -13.12 1.06 -15.75
C GLN A 39 -13.85 0.44 -14.57
N THR A 40 -13.27 0.44 -13.37
CA THR A 40 -13.79 -0.34 -12.25
C THR A 40 -14.37 0.53 -11.15
N PHE A 41 -13.61 1.50 -10.66
CA PHE A 41 -14.01 2.23 -9.44
C PHE A 41 -15.10 3.26 -9.70
N TYR A 42 -14.96 4.10 -10.72
CA TYR A 42 -15.91 5.16 -11.02
C TYR A 42 -17.29 4.62 -11.39
N PRO A 43 -17.44 3.61 -12.28
CA PRO A 43 -18.74 2.99 -12.53
C PRO A 43 -19.35 2.42 -11.25
N ALA A 44 -18.58 1.69 -10.44
CA ALA A 44 -19.07 1.14 -9.17
C ALA A 44 -19.62 2.23 -8.22
N ILE A 45 -18.97 3.39 -8.16
CA ILE A 45 -19.48 4.52 -7.39
C ILE A 45 -20.82 5.01 -7.95
N ARG A 46 -20.92 5.19 -9.28
CA ARG A 46 -22.13 5.71 -9.93
C ARG A 46 -23.33 4.78 -9.72
N TYR A 47 -23.14 3.47 -9.81
CA TYR A 47 -24.17 2.49 -9.47
C TYR A 47 -24.57 2.57 -8.01
N THR A 48 -23.60 2.63 -7.11
CA THR A 48 -23.89 2.78 -5.66
C THR A 48 -24.73 4.02 -5.39
N LEU A 49 -24.43 5.15 -6.04
CA LEU A 49 -25.18 6.41 -5.92
C LEU A 49 -26.58 6.34 -6.56
N ALA A 50 -26.77 5.49 -7.57
CA ALA A 50 -28.07 5.21 -8.18
C ALA A 50 -28.94 4.25 -7.32
N GLY A 51 -28.44 3.79 -6.17
CA GLY A 51 -29.09 2.75 -5.37
C GLY A 51 -28.95 1.34 -5.98
N GLU A 52 -28.12 1.22 -7.02
CA GLU A 52 -27.79 -0.04 -7.64
C GLU A 52 -26.60 -0.71 -6.95
N ASN A 53 -26.47 -2.00 -7.21
CA ASN A 53 -25.42 -2.80 -6.62
C ASN A 53 -24.20 -2.90 -7.57
N PRO A 54 -23.03 -2.34 -7.19
CA PRO A 54 -21.86 -2.36 -8.05
C PRO A 54 -21.21 -3.74 -8.21
N TYR A 55 -21.68 -4.78 -7.53
CA TYR A 55 -21.13 -6.14 -7.69
C TYR A 55 -21.96 -7.01 -8.64
N THR A 56 -23.25 -6.71 -8.81
CA THR A 56 -24.15 -7.45 -9.73
C THR A 56 -24.60 -6.64 -10.93
N ALA A 57 -24.31 -5.33 -10.97
CA ALA A 57 -24.70 -4.50 -12.09
C ALA A 57 -24.14 -5.12 -13.38
N TYR A 58 -25.03 -5.43 -14.32
CA TYR A 58 -24.62 -5.75 -15.68
C TYR A 58 -24.31 -4.40 -16.31
N TYR A 59 -23.03 -4.06 -16.33
CA TYR A 59 -22.59 -2.81 -16.91
C TYR A 59 -22.90 -2.86 -18.41
N GLU A 60 -23.67 -1.89 -18.91
CA GLU A 60 -23.71 -1.63 -20.35
C GLU A 60 -22.27 -1.51 -20.84
N GLU A 61 -21.98 -2.18 -21.96
CA GLU A 61 -20.61 -2.35 -22.47
C GLU A 61 -19.83 -1.05 -22.33
N THR A 62 -18.87 -1.05 -21.40
CA THR A 62 -17.76 -0.10 -21.49
C THR A 62 -17.09 -0.33 -22.85
N ASP A 63 -16.31 0.64 -23.35
CA ASP A 63 -15.63 0.58 -24.67
C ASP A 63 -14.77 -0.70 -24.90
N GLN A 64 -14.68 -1.62 -23.93
CA GLN A 64 -14.00 -2.91 -24.00
C GLN A 64 -14.94 -4.14 -24.05
N GLY A 65 -16.27 -3.98 -24.18
CA GLY A 65 -17.19 -5.09 -24.46
C GLY A 65 -17.38 -6.10 -23.32
N ALA A 66 -16.93 -5.79 -22.10
CA ALA A 66 -17.14 -6.64 -20.94
C ALA A 66 -17.54 -5.79 -19.71
N PRO A 67 -18.47 -6.28 -18.89
CA PRO A 67 -18.86 -5.59 -17.67
C PRO A 67 -17.67 -5.51 -16.69
N PRO A 68 -17.21 -4.31 -16.26
CA PRO A 68 -16.10 -4.20 -15.33
C PRO A 68 -16.47 -4.74 -13.96
N LEU A 69 -15.95 -5.92 -13.62
CA LEU A 69 -16.25 -6.54 -12.33
C LEU A 69 -15.55 -5.78 -11.19
N PHE A 70 -16.34 -5.24 -10.26
CA PHE A 70 -15.83 -4.63 -9.03
C PHE A 70 -15.49 -5.72 -7.99
N PHE A 71 -14.21 -6.03 -7.86
CA PHE A 71 -13.71 -7.05 -6.91
C PHE A 71 -13.16 -6.50 -5.59
N SER A 72 -13.28 -5.20 -5.36
CA SER A 72 -12.72 -4.58 -4.16
C SER A 72 -13.65 -4.75 -2.97
N PRO A 73 -13.15 -4.68 -1.72
CA PRO A 73 -14.01 -4.80 -0.55
C PRO A 73 -15.04 -3.66 -0.44
N PRO A 74 -16.22 -3.90 0.17
CA PRO A 74 -17.30 -2.90 0.26
C PRO A 74 -16.91 -1.58 0.92
N TRP A 75 -16.03 -1.61 1.93
CA TRP A 75 -15.60 -0.40 2.61
C TRP A 75 -14.73 0.53 1.74
N LEU A 76 -14.19 0.05 0.61
CA LEU A 76 -13.54 0.93 -0.36
C LEU A 76 -14.55 1.95 -0.94
N LEU A 77 -15.81 1.55 -1.12
CA LEU A 77 -16.84 2.43 -1.65
C LEU A 77 -17.02 3.66 -0.77
N LEU A 78 -16.86 3.56 0.55
CA LEU A 78 -16.94 4.71 1.46
C LEU A 78 -15.87 5.76 1.17
N ILE A 79 -14.68 5.33 0.74
CA ILE A 79 -13.57 6.22 0.35
C ILE A 79 -13.85 6.80 -1.04
N LEU A 80 -14.43 6.01 -1.94
CA LEU A 80 -14.65 6.37 -3.33
C LEU A 80 -15.91 7.23 -3.55
N LEU A 81 -16.96 7.08 -2.74
CA LEU A 81 -18.25 7.74 -2.90
C LEU A 81 -18.18 9.26 -3.13
N PRO A 82 -17.36 10.03 -2.38
CA PRO A 82 -17.24 11.47 -2.60
C PRO A 82 -16.84 11.84 -4.04
N PHE A 83 -16.09 10.99 -4.74
CA PHE A 83 -15.63 11.26 -6.10
C PHE A 83 -16.73 11.08 -7.15
N GLY A 84 -17.74 10.26 -6.89
CA GLY A 84 -18.87 10.05 -7.81
C GLY A 84 -19.86 11.21 -7.89
N LEU A 85 -19.73 12.18 -6.98
CA LEU A 85 -20.49 13.43 -6.99
C LEU A 85 -20.04 14.39 -8.11
N PHE A 86 -18.91 14.11 -8.76
CA PHE A 86 -18.33 14.93 -9.81
C PHE A 86 -18.39 14.22 -11.17
N PRO A 87 -18.36 14.95 -12.30
CA PRO A 87 -18.15 14.35 -13.62
C PRO A 87 -16.83 13.58 -13.69
N LEU A 88 -16.77 12.51 -14.51
CA LEU A 88 -15.63 11.60 -14.59
C LEU A 88 -14.28 12.31 -14.73
N ALA A 89 -14.17 13.30 -15.62
CA ALA A 89 -12.93 14.04 -15.83
C ALA A 89 -12.43 14.75 -14.55
N MET A 90 -13.35 15.35 -13.79
CA MET A 90 -13.04 15.98 -12.51
C MET A 90 -12.71 14.93 -11.45
N ALA A 91 -13.50 13.85 -11.39
CA ALA A 91 -13.29 12.74 -10.46
C ALA A 91 -11.91 12.11 -10.63
N ARG A 92 -11.43 11.93 -11.87
CA ARG A 92 -10.06 11.47 -12.18
C ARG A 92 -9.00 12.35 -11.55
N VAL A 93 -9.09 13.68 -11.76
CA VAL A 93 -8.09 14.60 -11.23
C VAL A 93 -8.11 14.63 -9.71
N LEU A 94 -9.30 14.70 -9.10
CA LEU A 94 -9.46 14.66 -7.65
C LEU A 94 -8.92 13.35 -7.07
N TRP A 95 -9.21 12.22 -7.70
CA TRP A 95 -8.72 10.91 -7.29
C TRP A 95 -7.19 10.82 -7.38
N LEU A 96 -6.61 11.28 -8.49
CA LEU A 96 -5.16 11.32 -8.65
C LEU A 96 -4.49 12.21 -7.60
N LEU A 97 -5.01 13.42 -7.36
CA LEU A 97 -4.51 14.33 -6.34
C LEU A 97 -4.60 13.71 -4.93
N PHE A 98 -5.71 13.03 -4.65
CA PHE A 98 -5.89 12.27 -3.41
C PHE A 98 -4.84 11.18 -3.27
N LEU A 99 -4.62 10.34 -4.30
CA LEU A 99 -3.61 9.29 -4.27
C LEU A 99 -2.19 9.84 -4.13
N ILE A 100 -1.86 10.95 -4.80
CA ILE A 100 -0.58 11.65 -4.63
C ILE A 100 -0.42 12.07 -3.16
N GLY A 101 -1.43 12.71 -2.58
CA GLY A 101 -1.44 13.13 -1.18
C GLY A 101 -1.25 11.96 -0.21
N VAL A 102 -1.95 10.85 -0.45
CA VAL A 102 -1.82 9.59 0.31
C VAL A 102 -0.41 9.01 0.19
N SER A 103 0.19 8.99 -1.01
CA SER A 103 1.57 8.54 -1.20
C SER A 103 2.57 9.43 -0.44
N PHE A 104 2.41 10.75 -0.50
CA PHE A 104 3.24 11.67 0.28
C PHE A 104 3.10 11.45 1.79
N ALA A 105 1.87 11.29 2.28
CA ALA A 105 1.60 11.01 3.69
C ALA A 105 2.27 9.69 4.11
N SER A 106 2.17 8.66 3.28
CA SER A 106 2.80 7.36 3.51
C SER A 106 4.32 7.48 3.62
N ILE A 107 4.97 8.17 2.69
CA ILE A 107 6.43 8.31 2.68
C ILE A 107 6.90 9.21 3.83
N ARG A 108 6.12 10.22 4.25
CA ARG A 108 6.40 11.02 5.45
C ARG A 108 6.46 10.17 6.72
N LEU A 109 5.71 9.06 6.80
CA LEU A 109 5.79 8.12 7.93
C LEU A 109 7.13 7.36 7.98
N LEU A 110 7.94 7.43 6.93
CA LEU A 110 9.32 6.92 6.90
C LEU A 110 10.35 7.92 7.45
N ALA A 111 9.93 9.12 7.89
CA ALA A 111 10.84 10.10 8.48
C ALA A 111 11.65 9.56 9.68
N PRO A 112 11.09 8.77 10.61
CA PRO A 112 11.87 8.12 11.67
C PRO A 112 12.94 7.16 11.13
N TRP A 113 12.84 6.74 9.87
CA TRP A 113 13.81 5.87 9.20
C TRP A 113 14.86 6.67 8.41
N ARG A 114 14.96 7.99 8.69
CA ARG A 114 15.81 9.01 8.06
C ARG A 114 15.47 9.34 6.61
N VAL A 115 14.23 9.09 6.19
CA VAL A 115 13.72 9.44 4.86
C VAL A 115 12.97 10.77 4.95
N GLN A 116 13.62 11.88 4.58
CA GLN A 116 13.06 13.22 4.72
C GLN A 116 13.47 14.16 3.57
N GLY A 117 12.77 15.30 3.46
CA GLY A 117 13.09 16.35 2.49
C GLY A 117 12.80 15.96 1.04
N LEU A 118 13.73 16.30 0.13
CA LEU A 118 13.60 16.04 -1.32
C LEU A 118 13.47 14.55 -1.66
N TRP A 119 13.95 13.65 -0.79
CA TRP A 119 13.80 12.21 -0.98
C TRP A 119 12.34 11.76 -0.97
N THR A 120 11.49 12.41 -0.16
CA THR A 120 10.06 12.12 -0.15
C THR A 120 9.44 12.41 -1.52
N LEU A 121 9.81 13.53 -2.14
CA LEU A 121 9.35 13.90 -3.48
C LEU A 121 9.90 12.95 -4.55
N ALA A 122 11.20 12.64 -4.48
CA ALA A 122 11.86 11.73 -5.42
C ALA A 122 11.20 10.34 -5.45
N LEU A 123 10.78 9.82 -4.29
CA LEU A 123 10.14 8.51 -4.18
C LEU A 123 8.75 8.48 -4.83
N VAL A 124 7.96 9.56 -4.75
CA VAL A 124 6.63 9.64 -5.37
C VAL A 124 6.72 9.60 -6.90
N VAL A 125 7.78 10.17 -7.47
CA VAL A 125 7.99 10.24 -8.93
C VAL A 125 8.74 9.03 -9.50
N LEU A 126 9.07 8.03 -8.69
CA LEU A 126 9.65 6.78 -9.20
C LEU A 126 8.66 6.03 -10.10
N PRO A 127 9.13 5.31 -11.13
CA PRO A 127 8.27 4.61 -12.09
C PRO A 127 7.19 3.73 -11.43
N TRP A 128 7.53 2.97 -10.39
CA TRP A 128 6.58 2.10 -9.68
C TRP A 128 5.47 2.85 -8.93
N SER A 129 5.78 4.03 -8.38
CA SER A 129 4.77 4.90 -7.76
C SER A 129 3.90 5.53 -8.85
N LEU A 130 4.51 6.06 -9.91
CA LEU A 130 3.80 6.67 -11.03
C LEU A 130 2.83 5.70 -11.71
N ILE A 131 3.22 4.44 -11.93
CA ILE A 131 2.32 3.43 -12.52
C ILE A 131 1.09 3.22 -11.63
N GLY A 132 1.28 3.07 -10.30
CA GLY A 132 0.15 2.93 -9.38
C GLY A 132 -0.80 4.13 -9.41
N LEU A 133 -0.23 5.34 -9.46
CA LEU A 133 -1.00 6.59 -9.55
C LEU A 133 -1.76 6.72 -10.88
N LEU A 134 -1.10 6.44 -12.01
CA LEU A 134 -1.67 6.55 -13.35
C LEU A 134 -2.71 5.46 -13.65
N PHE A 135 -2.69 4.34 -12.93
CA PHE A 135 -3.77 3.35 -13.00
C PHE A 135 -4.94 3.70 -12.06
N GLY A 136 -4.80 4.72 -11.20
CA GLY A 136 -5.81 5.07 -10.21
C GLY A 136 -5.98 4.02 -9.11
N GLN A 137 -4.89 3.33 -8.74
CA GLN A 137 -4.92 2.17 -7.86
C GLN A 137 -5.06 2.53 -6.38
N VAL A 138 -5.63 1.59 -5.61
CA VAL A 138 -5.82 1.75 -4.15
C VAL A 138 -4.59 1.33 -3.32
N THR A 139 -3.54 0.80 -3.94
CA THR A 139 -2.32 0.36 -3.22
C THR A 139 -1.64 1.48 -2.39
N PRO A 140 -1.66 2.77 -2.78
CA PRO A 140 -1.20 3.86 -1.90
C PRO A 140 -1.90 3.88 -0.54
N LEU A 141 -3.19 3.55 -0.47
CA LEU A 141 -3.93 3.47 0.79
C LEU A 141 -3.48 2.26 1.64
N VAL A 142 -3.19 1.13 1.00
CA VAL A 142 -2.62 -0.06 1.66
C VAL A 142 -1.24 0.28 2.26
N LEU A 143 -0.40 1.01 1.52
CA LEU A 143 0.90 1.49 2.00
C LEU A 143 0.74 2.43 3.20
N LEU A 144 -0.19 3.39 3.12
CA LEU A 144 -0.49 4.31 4.22
C LEU A 144 -0.91 3.55 5.47
N GLY A 145 -1.88 2.64 5.34
CA GLY A 145 -2.38 1.82 6.45
C GLY A 145 -1.26 1.01 7.09
N ALA A 146 -0.44 0.33 6.30
CA ALA A 146 0.65 -0.51 6.81
C ALA A 146 1.73 0.32 7.54
N LEU A 147 2.20 1.42 6.96
CA LEU A 147 3.20 2.29 7.60
C LEU A 147 2.65 2.99 8.83
N ALA A 148 1.41 3.47 8.78
CA ALA A 148 0.76 4.10 9.94
C ALA A 148 0.59 3.10 11.07
N ALA A 149 0.20 1.85 10.78
CA ALA A 149 0.09 0.81 11.79
C ALA A 149 1.42 0.52 12.48
N ILE A 150 2.50 0.40 11.70
CA ILE A 150 3.86 0.22 12.23
C ILE A 150 4.22 1.39 13.16
N VAL A 151 4.03 2.63 12.70
CA VAL A 151 4.33 3.83 13.51
C VAL A 151 3.51 3.86 14.81
N LEU A 152 2.21 3.59 14.74
CA LEU A 152 1.32 3.56 15.91
C LEU A 152 1.75 2.48 16.91
N VAL A 153 2.07 1.26 16.44
CA VAL A 153 2.50 0.17 17.32
C VAL A 153 3.82 0.50 18.03
N TYR A 154 4.79 1.08 17.33
CA TYR A 154 6.14 1.27 17.87
C TYR A 154 6.39 2.61 18.58
N HIS A 155 5.64 3.68 18.26
CA HIS A 155 5.94 5.03 18.76
C HIS A 155 4.86 5.63 19.64
N PHE A 156 3.65 5.05 19.69
CA PHE A 156 2.56 5.60 20.48
C PHE A 156 2.22 4.69 21.67
N PRO A 157 1.88 5.27 22.83
CA PRO A 157 1.50 4.50 24.01
C PRO A 157 0.19 3.74 23.75
N GLU A 158 0.00 2.67 24.53
CA GLU A 158 -1.25 1.91 24.52
C GLU A 158 -2.41 2.79 25.00
N SER A 159 -3.33 3.10 24.09
CA SER A 159 -4.54 3.87 24.39
C SER A 159 -5.68 3.50 23.44
N TRP A 160 -6.92 3.70 23.88
CA TRP A 160 -8.12 3.44 23.07
C TRP A 160 -8.17 4.23 21.75
N PRO A 161 -7.85 5.54 21.71
CA PRO A 161 -7.79 6.27 20.44
C PRO A 161 -6.80 5.67 19.45
N VAL A 162 -5.63 5.21 19.92
CA VAL A 162 -4.63 4.55 19.08
C VAL A 162 -5.14 3.19 18.58
N ALA A 163 -5.87 2.43 19.40
CA ALA A 163 -6.49 1.18 18.97
C ALA A 163 -7.52 1.40 17.85
N LEU A 164 -8.32 2.48 17.91
CA LEU A 164 -9.24 2.85 16.85
C LEU A 164 -8.49 3.20 15.55
N LEU A 165 -7.45 4.03 15.63
CA LEU A 165 -6.62 4.37 14.47
C LEU A 165 -5.94 3.14 13.87
N LEU A 166 -5.44 2.21 14.70
CA LEU A 166 -4.90 0.93 14.23
C LEU A 166 -5.96 0.13 13.47
N SER A 167 -7.19 0.10 13.96
CA SER A 167 -8.30 -0.59 13.28
C SER A 167 -8.56 -0.02 11.89
N LEU A 168 -8.55 1.31 11.75
CA LEU A 168 -8.63 1.98 10.45
C LEU A 168 -7.45 1.61 9.54
N CYS A 169 -6.23 1.53 10.10
CA CYS A 169 -5.05 1.11 9.34
C CYS A 169 -5.17 -0.32 8.82
N PHE A 170 -5.72 -1.26 9.61
CA PHE A 170 -6.01 -2.63 9.17
C PHE A 170 -7.13 -2.68 8.12
N LEU A 171 -8.15 -1.83 8.20
CA LEU A 171 -9.17 -1.71 7.14
C LEU A 171 -8.57 -1.20 5.83
N LEU A 172 -7.65 -0.23 5.88
CA LEU A 172 -6.90 0.24 4.70
C LEU A 172 -6.01 -0.85 4.10
N MET A 173 -5.32 -1.64 4.94
CA MET A 173 -4.58 -2.82 4.47
C MET A 173 -5.52 -3.85 3.82
N GLY A 174 -6.72 -4.01 4.38
CA GLY A 174 -7.76 -4.90 3.88
C GLY A 174 -8.30 -4.53 2.49
N LEU A 175 -8.03 -3.33 1.97
CA LEU A 175 -8.42 -2.95 0.60
C LEU A 175 -7.79 -3.86 -0.47
N LYS A 176 -6.66 -4.50 -0.16
CA LYS A 176 -6.08 -5.60 -0.94
C LYS A 176 -5.76 -6.77 -0.01
N PRO A 177 -6.74 -7.64 0.31
CA PRO A 177 -6.59 -8.66 1.35
C PRO A 177 -5.34 -9.53 1.21
N GLN A 178 -4.99 -9.89 -0.03
CA GLN A 178 -3.82 -10.71 -0.35
C GLN A 178 -2.47 -10.03 -0.04
N LEU A 179 -2.40 -8.70 -0.08
CA LEU A 179 -1.22 -7.93 0.35
C LEU A 179 -1.32 -7.59 1.84
N GLY A 180 -2.50 -7.11 2.25
CA GLY A 180 -2.80 -6.63 3.59
C GLY A 180 -2.56 -7.70 4.65
N ILE A 181 -3.00 -8.95 4.42
CA ILE A 181 -2.82 -10.03 5.41
C ILE A 181 -1.34 -10.33 5.67
N LEU A 182 -0.49 -10.28 4.65
CA LEU A 182 0.94 -10.55 4.79
C LEU A 182 1.67 -9.38 5.44
N LEU A 183 1.23 -8.13 5.21
CA LEU A 183 1.74 -6.96 5.92
C LEU A 183 1.28 -6.94 7.38
N ALA A 184 0.04 -7.34 7.64
CA ALA A 184 -0.57 -7.39 8.97
C ALA A 184 0.01 -8.51 9.85
N ALA A 185 0.31 -9.68 9.29
CA ALA A 185 0.65 -10.87 10.08
C ALA A 185 1.86 -10.69 11.01
N PRO A 186 3.02 -10.15 10.59
CA PRO A 186 4.14 -9.91 11.49
C PRO A 186 3.81 -8.88 12.58
N LEU A 187 2.98 -7.88 12.27
CA LEU A 187 2.57 -6.85 13.22
C LEU A 187 1.63 -7.43 14.28
N LEU A 188 0.64 -8.22 13.87
CA LEU A 188 -0.27 -8.93 14.79
C LEU A 188 0.49 -9.93 15.65
N PHE A 189 1.41 -10.70 15.06
CA PHE A 189 2.30 -11.59 15.81
C PHE A 189 3.14 -10.82 16.83
N TRP A 190 3.68 -9.67 16.45
CA TRP A 190 4.42 -8.80 17.36
C TRP A 190 3.56 -8.34 18.54
N MET A 191 2.35 -7.83 18.26
CA MET A 191 1.40 -7.36 19.27
C MET A 191 0.99 -8.48 20.24
N VAL A 192 0.75 -9.70 19.74
CA VAL A 192 0.47 -10.88 20.58
C VAL A 192 1.67 -11.19 21.47
N LYS A 193 2.88 -11.23 20.89
CA LYS A 193 4.12 -11.50 21.61
C LYS A 193 4.39 -10.47 22.71
N THR A 194 4.09 -9.19 22.47
CA THR A 194 4.26 -8.11 23.45
C THR A 194 3.05 -7.90 24.36
N ARG A 195 1.98 -8.71 24.22
CA ARG A 195 0.71 -8.58 24.95
C ARG A 195 0.07 -7.20 24.85
N ASP A 196 0.17 -6.59 23.67
CA ASP A 196 -0.36 -5.25 23.39
C ASP A 196 -1.89 -5.23 23.48
N ARG A 197 -2.44 -4.48 24.44
CA ARG A 197 -3.89 -4.44 24.70
C ARG A 197 -4.68 -3.79 23.58
N ARG A 198 -4.03 -2.99 22.72
CA ARG A 198 -4.68 -2.38 21.55
C ARG A 198 -5.22 -3.43 20.59
N LEU A 199 -4.68 -4.65 20.62
CA LEU A 199 -5.17 -5.78 19.83
C LEU A 199 -6.65 -6.07 20.11
N VAL A 200 -7.12 -5.91 21.36
CA VAL A 200 -8.54 -6.09 21.71
C VAL A 200 -9.40 -5.09 20.95
N GLY A 201 -8.97 -3.82 20.88
CA GLY A 201 -9.67 -2.79 20.10
C GLY A 201 -9.69 -3.12 18.61
N VAL A 202 -8.56 -3.56 18.05
CA VAL A 202 -8.47 -4.00 16.64
C VAL A 202 -9.45 -5.15 16.35
N VAL A 203 -9.52 -6.15 17.23
CA VAL A 203 -10.43 -7.29 17.07
C VAL A 203 -11.89 -6.87 17.21
N LEU A 204 -12.22 -6.03 18.20
CA LEU A 204 -13.60 -5.57 18.42
C LEU A 204 -14.09 -4.68 17.28
N VAL A 205 -13.32 -3.67 16.90
CA VAL A 205 -13.68 -2.75 15.81
C VAL A 205 -13.68 -3.49 14.47
N GLY A 206 -12.70 -4.37 14.22
CA GLY A 206 -12.65 -5.20 13.02
C GLY A 206 -13.86 -6.13 12.92
N SER A 207 -14.21 -6.81 14.02
CA SER A 207 -15.41 -7.66 14.10
C SER A 207 -16.68 -6.87 13.90
N LEU A 208 -16.79 -5.67 14.48
CA LEU A 208 -17.94 -4.79 14.31
C LEU A 208 -18.05 -4.28 12.88
N ALA A 209 -16.95 -3.84 12.27
CA ALA A 209 -16.92 -3.42 10.87
C ALA A 209 -17.31 -4.55 9.92
N LEU A 210 -16.81 -5.77 10.18
CA LEU A 210 -17.22 -6.97 9.45
C LEU A 210 -18.70 -7.27 9.65
N LEU A 211 -19.21 -7.22 10.88
CA LEU A 211 -20.63 -7.46 11.17
C LEU A 211 -21.52 -6.42 10.48
N ILE A 212 -21.20 -5.13 10.60
CA ILE A 212 -21.90 -4.05 9.90
C ILE A 212 -21.86 -4.30 8.40
N THR A 213 -20.70 -4.69 7.86
CA THR A 213 -20.59 -5.07 6.45
C THR A 213 -21.53 -6.22 6.15
N LEU A 214 -21.52 -7.33 6.90
CA LEU A 214 -22.40 -8.48 6.67
C LEU A 214 -23.90 -8.17 6.82
N LEU A 215 -24.27 -7.22 7.67
CA LEU A 215 -25.66 -6.81 7.87
C LEU A 215 -26.16 -5.86 6.78
N LEU A 216 -25.29 -4.97 6.31
CA LEU A 216 -25.60 -4.01 5.25
C LEU A 216 -25.40 -4.60 3.86
N VAL A 217 -24.52 -5.59 3.74
CA VAL A 217 -24.27 -6.33 2.50
C VAL A 217 -25.38 -7.35 2.31
N PRO A 218 -26.10 -7.31 1.19
CA PRO A 218 -27.17 -8.26 0.97
C PRO A 218 -26.61 -9.70 0.79
N PRO A 219 -27.39 -10.74 1.11
CA PRO A 219 -26.96 -12.15 1.02
C PRO A 219 -26.43 -12.62 -0.34
N TRP A 220 -26.72 -11.89 -1.43
CA TRP A 220 -26.22 -12.24 -2.76
C TRP A 220 -24.70 -12.01 -2.91
N LEU A 221 -24.07 -11.10 -2.14
CA LEU A 221 -22.61 -10.88 -2.24
C LEU A 221 -21.84 -12.14 -1.83
N ILE A 222 -22.35 -12.88 -0.84
CA ILE A 222 -21.78 -14.15 -0.38
C ILE A 222 -21.94 -15.25 -1.45
N ARG A 223 -22.97 -15.18 -2.30
CA ARG A 223 -23.16 -16.14 -3.41
C ARG A 223 -22.23 -15.85 -4.58
N GLN A 224 -22.09 -14.56 -4.94
CA GLN A 224 -21.23 -14.14 -6.04
C GLN A 224 -19.75 -14.43 -5.79
N THR A 225 -19.26 -14.38 -4.54
CA THR A 225 -17.87 -14.76 -4.25
C THR A 225 -17.58 -16.21 -4.62
N GLY A 226 -18.57 -17.11 -4.52
CA GLY A 226 -18.46 -18.50 -4.99
C GLY A 226 -18.36 -18.59 -6.51
N GLU A 227 -19.20 -17.88 -7.24
CA GLU A 227 -19.21 -17.86 -8.72
C GLU A 227 -17.94 -17.22 -9.29
N ILE A 228 -17.53 -16.08 -8.72
CA ILE A 228 -16.29 -15.38 -9.07
C ILE A 228 -15.07 -16.27 -8.84
N SER A 229 -15.06 -17.05 -7.75
CA SER A 229 -13.95 -17.97 -7.48
C SER A 229 -13.78 -19.01 -8.59
N GLN A 230 -14.88 -19.50 -9.18
CA GLN A 230 -14.84 -20.50 -10.25
C GLN A 230 -14.35 -19.89 -11.58
N THR A 231 -14.73 -18.65 -11.88
CA THR A 231 -14.30 -17.95 -13.10
C THR A 231 -12.84 -17.49 -13.04
N ILE A 232 -12.36 -17.10 -11.85
CA ILE A 232 -11.00 -16.52 -11.69
C ILE A 232 -9.96 -17.58 -11.29
N ALA A 233 -10.35 -18.70 -10.66
CA ALA A 233 -9.43 -19.77 -10.24
C ALA A 233 -8.47 -20.26 -11.34
N PRO A 234 -8.86 -20.40 -12.62
CA PRO A 234 -7.94 -20.79 -13.69
C PRO A 234 -6.80 -19.78 -13.93
N HIS A 235 -7.00 -18.53 -13.51
CA HIS A 235 -6.05 -17.42 -13.66
C HIS A 235 -5.29 -17.10 -12.37
N TRP A 236 -5.49 -17.88 -11.30
CA TRP A 236 -4.73 -17.75 -10.03
C TRP A 236 -3.32 -18.35 -10.12
N GLN A 237 -2.63 -18.10 -11.23
CA GLN A 237 -1.18 -18.27 -11.24
C GLN A 237 -0.59 -17.19 -10.35
N SER A 238 0.38 -17.58 -9.52
CA SER A 238 1.13 -16.56 -8.80
C SER A 238 1.90 -15.68 -9.76
N THR A 239 2.17 -14.43 -9.38
CA THR A 239 2.97 -13.53 -10.22
C THR A 239 4.30 -14.18 -10.58
N LEU A 240 4.96 -14.82 -9.61
CA LEU A 240 6.21 -15.51 -9.85
C LEU A 240 6.07 -16.66 -10.87
N GLU A 241 5.02 -17.47 -10.77
CA GLU A 241 4.76 -18.55 -11.73
C GLU A 241 4.45 -18.04 -13.14
N ARG A 242 3.66 -16.95 -13.24
CA ARG A 242 3.40 -16.27 -14.51
C ARG A 242 4.70 -15.79 -15.13
N GLU A 243 5.56 -15.13 -14.35
CA GLU A 243 6.87 -14.67 -14.81
C GLU A 243 7.74 -15.85 -15.23
N LEU A 244 7.89 -16.91 -14.43
CA LEU A 244 8.67 -18.08 -14.84
C LEU A 244 8.14 -18.69 -16.16
N THR A 245 6.83 -18.68 -16.38
CA THR A 245 6.22 -19.12 -17.64
C THR A 245 6.54 -18.18 -18.82
N LEU A 246 6.55 -16.86 -18.61
CA LEU A 246 6.98 -15.88 -19.62
C LEU A 246 8.46 -16.08 -20.02
N TRP A 247 9.28 -16.55 -19.08
CA TRP A 247 10.66 -16.96 -19.34
C TRP A 247 10.78 -18.36 -19.96
N GLN A 248 9.68 -18.91 -20.47
CA GLN A 248 9.61 -20.19 -21.18
C GLN A 248 10.05 -21.39 -20.34
N LEU A 249 9.99 -21.32 -19.01
CA LEU A 249 10.18 -22.50 -18.16
C LEU A 249 9.01 -23.48 -18.37
N PRO A 250 9.28 -24.80 -18.39
CA PRO A 250 8.21 -25.79 -18.43
C PRO A 250 7.20 -25.56 -17.29
N PRO A 251 5.88 -25.68 -17.52
CA PRO A 251 4.87 -25.39 -16.50
C PRO A 251 5.08 -26.13 -15.18
N LEU A 252 5.53 -27.39 -15.24
CA LEU A 252 5.87 -28.18 -14.05
C LEU A 252 7.04 -27.57 -13.27
N ALA A 253 8.08 -27.07 -13.95
CA ALA A 253 9.21 -26.42 -13.30
C ALA A 253 8.78 -25.09 -12.66
N ALA A 254 7.97 -24.28 -13.36
CA ALA A 254 7.43 -23.03 -12.82
C ALA A 254 6.56 -23.28 -11.56
N ALA A 255 5.68 -24.28 -11.62
CA ALA A 255 4.79 -24.67 -10.52
C ALA A 255 5.55 -25.19 -9.29
N LEU A 256 6.73 -25.81 -9.46
CA LEU A 256 7.59 -26.26 -8.36
C LEU A 256 8.49 -25.14 -7.83
N MET A 257 9.08 -24.34 -8.72
CA MET A 257 10.02 -23.28 -8.35
C MET A 257 9.33 -22.12 -7.62
N ALA A 258 8.11 -21.75 -8.01
CA ALA A 258 7.43 -20.62 -7.39
C ALA A 258 7.18 -20.83 -5.88
N PRO A 259 6.59 -21.94 -5.40
CA PRO A 259 6.46 -22.21 -3.97
C PRO A 259 7.81 -22.28 -3.24
N LEU A 260 8.84 -22.89 -3.84
CA LEU A 260 10.17 -23.00 -3.24
C LEU A 260 10.80 -21.61 -3.03
N ALA A 261 10.70 -20.74 -4.02
CA ALA A 261 11.18 -19.36 -3.91
C ALA A 261 10.42 -18.58 -2.82
N ARG A 262 9.10 -18.78 -2.68
CA ARG A 262 8.33 -18.15 -1.60
C ARG A 262 8.75 -18.65 -0.22
N LEU A 263 8.90 -19.97 -0.07
CA LEU A 263 9.39 -20.58 1.18
C LEU A 263 10.79 -20.06 1.51
N PHE A 264 11.65 -19.90 0.51
CA PHE A 264 12.97 -19.32 0.68
C PHE A 264 12.91 -17.87 1.17
N VAL A 265 12.12 -17.00 0.51
CA VAL A 265 11.95 -15.60 0.90
C VAL A 265 11.39 -15.49 2.32
N VAL A 266 10.34 -16.24 2.65
CA VAL A 266 9.74 -16.26 4.00
C VAL A 266 10.76 -16.77 5.02
N GLY A 267 11.47 -17.86 4.72
CA GLY A 267 12.50 -18.43 5.59
C GLY A 267 13.62 -17.45 5.90
N VAL A 268 14.12 -16.72 4.90
CA VAL A 268 15.13 -15.66 5.06
C VAL A 268 14.60 -14.54 5.95
N MET A 269 13.36 -14.08 5.73
CA MET A 269 12.75 -13.02 6.52
C MET A 269 12.50 -13.42 7.97
N VAL A 270 12.03 -14.64 8.22
CA VAL A 270 11.87 -15.20 9.59
C VAL A 270 13.21 -15.32 10.28
N ALA A 271 14.24 -15.87 9.60
CA ALA A 271 15.57 -15.99 10.15
C ALA A 271 16.19 -14.62 10.47
N TRP A 272 15.94 -13.60 9.65
CA TRP A 272 16.36 -12.22 9.92
C TRP A 272 15.65 -11.65 11.16
N ALA A 273 14.31 -11.75 11.23
CA ALA A 273 13.55 -11.30 12.40
C ALA A 273 14.02 -11.96 13.71
N TRP A 274 14.29 -13.27 13.65
CA TRP A 274 14.83 -14.03 14.78
C TRP A 274 16.19 -13.51 15.24
N ARG A 275 17.15 -13.35 14.30
CA ARG A 275 18.49 -12.83 14.61
C ARG A 275 18.45 -11.39 15.12
N ALA A 276 17.58 -10.55 14.57
CA ALA A 276 17.39 -9.16 14.99
C ALA A 276 16.57 -9.02 16.28
N ARG A 277 16.04 -10.12 16.85
CA ARG A 277 15.15 -10.15 18.02
C ARG A 277 13.92 -9.22 17.89
N GLY A 278 13.44 -9.02 16.67
CA GLY A 278 12.32 -8.13 16.37
C GLY A 278 12.25 -7.73 14.90
N PHE A 279 11.51 -6.65 14.62
CA PHE A 279 11.26 -6.16 13.28
C PHE A 279 11.81 -4.72 13.12
N PRO A 280 13.12 -4.56 12.89
CA PRO A 280 13.71 -3.23 12.68
C PRO A 280 13.21 -2.59 11.38
N PRO A 281 13.37 -1.26 11.18
CA PRO A 281 12.95 -0.57 9.96
C PRO A 281 13.44 -1.19 8.65
N ALA A 282 14.68 -1.69 8.62
CA ALA A 282 15.21 -2.40 7.46
C ALA A 282 14.47 -3.71 7.20
N TRP A 283 14.11 -4.46 8.24
CA TRP A 283 13.32 -5.68 8.08
C TRP A 283 11.94 -5.37 7.49
N TRP A 284 11.25 -4.34 8.01
CA TRP A 284 9.97 -3.91 7.47
C TRP A 284 10.10 -3.50 6.00
N SER A 285 11.09 -2.69 5.68
CA SER A 285 11.37 -2.27 4.31
C SER A 285 11.54 -3.46 3.35
N ALA A 286 12.34 -4.46 3.75
CA ALA A 286 12.49 -5.69 3.00
C ALA A 286 11.20 -6.51 2.94
N TRP A 287 10.41 -6.54 4.01
CA TRP A 287 9.15 -7.28 4.09
C TRP A 287 8.09 -6.74 3.14
N PHE A 288 7.93 -5.42 3.05
CA PHE A 288 7.03 -4.79 2.08
C PHE A 288 7.34 -5.24 0.64
N THR A 289 8.63 -5.38 0.30
CA THR A 289 9.04 -5.88 -1.01
C THR A 289 8.85 -7.40 -1.12
N ALA A 290 9.17 -8.15 -0.06
CA ALA A 290 8.97 -9.60 -0.01
C ALA A 290 7.50 -9.99 -0.27
N VAL A 291 6.55 -9.22 0.27
CA VAL A 291 5.11 -9.38 0.02
C VAL A 291 4.80 -9.39 -1.48
N LEU A 292 5.43 -8.53 -2.28
CA LEU A 292 5.22 -8.51 -3.74
C LEU A 292 5.73 -9.77 -4.45
N ILE A 293 6.69 -10.48 -3.86
CA ILE A 293 7.28 -11.71 -4.39
C ILE A 293 6.39 -12.91 -4.03
N ILE A 294 5.85 -12.93 -2.81
CA ILE A 294 5.14 -14.09 -2.26
C ILE A 294 3.62 -14.05 -2.49
N THR A 295 3.04 -12.86 -2.66
CA THR A 295 1.61 -12.71 -2.90
C THR A 295 1.27 -13.09 -4.35
N PRO A 296 0.28 -13.96 -4.59
CA PRO A 296 -0.23 -14.20 -5.94
C PRO A 296 -0.92 -12.93 -6.48
N TYR A 297 -0.94 -12.79 -7.81
CA TYR A 297 -1.67 -11.70 -8.48
C TYR A 297 -1.17 -10.28 -8.15
N THR A 298 0.10 -10.11 -7.80
CA THR A 298 0.75 -8.79 -7.79
C THR A 298 0.93 -8.27 -9.21
N ARG A 299 0.77 -6.97 -9.39
CA ARG A 299 0.95 -6.27 -10.68
C ARG A 299 1.90 -5.09 -10.51
N ALA A 300 2.25 -4.44 -11.64
CA ALA A 300 3.12 -3.26 -11.66
C ALA A 300 2.72 -2.15 -10.68
N TYR A 301 1.42 -1.89 -10.59
CA TYR A 301 0.90 -0.87 -9.70
C TYR A 301 1.06 -1.19 -8.20
N ASP A 302 1.31 -2.46 -7.84
CA ASP A 302 1.61 -2.83 -6.46
C ASP A 302 3.06 -2.51 -6.08
N GLY A 303 3.91 -2.22 -7.07
CA GLY A 303 5.31 -1.85 -6.90
C GLY A 303 5.53 -0.63 -6.00
N ILE A 304 4.50 0.17 -5.73
CA ILE A 304 4.59 1.24 -4.72
C ILE A 304 4.94 0.71 -3.31
N LEU A 305 4.65 -0.56 -3.01
CA LEU A 305 5.10 -1.18 -1.76
C LEU A 305 6.64 -1.33 -1.69
N MET A 306 7.39 -1.19 -2.79
CA MET A 306 8.85 -1.19 -2.76
C MET A 306 9.44 0.10 -2.18
N LEU A 307 8.67 1.18 -2.10
CA LEU A 307 9.17 2.51 -1.72
C LEU A 307 9.94 2.55 -0.38
N PRO A 308 9.50 1.87 0.71
CA PRO A 308 10.27 1.88 1.95
C PRO A 308 11.68 1.30 1.78
N MET A 309 11.83 0.23 0.99
CA MET A 309 13.13 -0.38 0.70
C MET A 309 13.99 0.50 -0.21
N LEU A 310 13.42 1.04 -1.28
CA LEU A 310 14.14 1.96 -2.16
C LEU A 310 14.63 3.19 -1.40
N ALA A 311 13.80 3.70 -0.47
CA ALA A 311 14.20 4.79 0.42
C ALA A 311 15.39 4.41 1.30
N GLN A 312 15.36 3.23 1.94
CA GLN A 312 16.50 2.73 2.72
C GLN A 312 17.75 2.53 1.84
N MET A 313 17.60 2.06 0.60
CA MET A 313 18.71 1.91 -0.33
C MET A 313 19.32 3.27 -0.69
N ILE A 314 18.51 4.29 -0.96
CA ILE A 314 18.97 5.65 -1.24
C ILE A 314 19.73 6.24 -0.04
N VAL A 315 19.22 6.06 1.17
CA VAL A 315 19.81 6.66 2.37
C VAL A 315 21.09 5.93 2.79
N TYR A 316 21.08 4.60 2.82
CA TYR A 316 22.14 3.80 3.45
C TYR A 316 22.94 2.91 2.49
N ARG A 317 22.44 2.65 1.28
CA ARG A 317 23.03 1.67 0.35
C ARG A 317 23.02 2.17 -1.10
N ARG A 318 23.49 3.38 -1.34
CA ARG A 318 23.41 4.07 -2.65
C ARG A 318 23.90 3.23 -3.83
N TRP A 319 24.99 2.49 -3.66
CA TRP A 319 25.50 1.59 -4.69
C TRP A 319 24.53 0.47 -5.07
N HIS A 320 23.82 -0.10 -4.08
CA HIS A 320 22.78 -1.09 -4.34
C HIS A 320 21.59 -0.45 -5.06
N PHE A 321 21.24 0.81 -4.74
CA PHE A 321 20.20 1.54 -5.46
C PHE A 321 20.60 1.78 -6.93
N LEU A 322 21.83 2.23 -7.17
CA LEU A 322 22.35 2.43 -8.53
C LEU A 322 22.39 1.10 -9.32
N ALA A 323 22.83 0.02 -8.68
CA ALA A 323 22.81 -1.32 -9.29
C ALA A 323 21.38 -1.76 -9.62
N PHE A 324 20.43 -1.53 -8.72
CA PHE A 324 19.01 -1.79 -8.98
C PHE A 324 18.50 -1.01 -10.19
N VAL A 325 18.76 0.30 -10.25
CA VAL A 325 18.34 1.15 -11.39
C VAL A 325 18.97 0.66 -12.70
N ALA A 326 20.26 0.32 -12.70
CA ALA A 326 20.94 -0.19 -13.89
C ALA A 326 20.36 -1.53 -14.36
N LEU A 327 20.17 -2.48 -13.44
CA LEU A 327 19.58 -3.79 -13.76
C LEU A 327 18.15 -3.67 -14.26
N MET A 328 17.34 -2.77 -13.67
CA MET A 328 15.97 -2.52 -14.15
C MET A 328 15.96 -1.83 -15.50
N GLY A 329 16.87 -0.89 -15.76
CA GLY A 329 17.03 -0.29 -17.09
C GLY A 329 17.33 -1.35 -18.14
N LEU A 330 18.27 -2.26 -17.88
CA LEU A 330 18.58 -3.37 -18.77
C LEU A 330 17.40 -4.33 -18.94
N TYR A 331 16.70 -4.66 -17.84
CA TYR A 331 15.55 -5.55 -17.87
C TYR A 331 14.40 -4.98 -18.71
N ILE A 332 14.07 -3.69 -18.54
CA ILE A 332 13.01 -3.01 -19.31
C ILE A 332 13.33 -2.95 -20.80
N LEU A 333 14.62 -2.88 -21.16
CA LEU A 333 15.06 -2.92 -22.56
C LEU A 333 15.07 -4.34 -23.15
N SER A 334 14.89 -5.38 -22.33
CA SER A 334 14.82 -6.76 -22.81
C SER A 334 13.44 -7.07 -23.43
N PRO A 335 13.35 -8.02 -24.38
CA PRO A 335 12.07 -8.40 -25.00
C PRO A 335 10.99 -8.86 -24.00
N ASN A 336 11.41 -9.37 -22.84
CA ASN A 336 10.54 -9.88 -21.78
C ASN A 336 10.43 -8.88 -20.61
N GLY A 337 10.87 -7.63 -20.83
CA GLY A 337 10.94 -6.58 -19.83
C GLY A 337 9.58 -5.99 -19.51
N GLU A 338 9.01 -6.33 -18.36
CA GLU A 338 7.78 -5.71 -17.87
C GLU A 338 8.02 -4.99 -16.55
N LEU A 339 7.68 -3.69 -16.48
CA LEU A 339 7.71 -2.92 -15.22
C LEU A 339 6.87 -3.56 -14.08
N GLY A 340 5.92 -4.42 -14.46
CA GLY A 340 5.08 -5.19 -13.56
C GLY A 340 5.55 -6.57 -13.15
N SER A 341 6.75 -6.95 -13.56
CA SER A 341 7.32 -8.25 -13.25
C SER A 341 7.75 -8.35 -11.78
N VAL A 342 7.69 -9.57 -11.24
CA VAL A 342 8.30 -9.95 -9.96
C VAL A 342 9.83 -9.72 -9.95
N VAL A 343 10.45 -9.57 -11.13
CA VAL A 343 11.88 -9.31 -11.29
C VAL A 343 12.31 -8.05 -10.54
N ALA A 344 11.52 -6.97 -10.58
CA ALA A 344 11.83 -5.73 -9.86
C ALA A 344 11.88 -5.93 -8.33
N PRO A 345 10.80 -6.40 -7.65
CA PRO A 345 10.85 -6.63 -6.22
C PRO A 345 11.89 -7.69 -5.84
N LEU A 346 12.07 -8.76 -6.63
CA LEU A 346 13.09 -9.77 -6.36
C LEU A 346 14.51 -9.20 -6.42
N THR A 347 14.85 -8.45 -7.45
CA THR A 347 16.18 -7.83 -7.61
C THR A 347 16.47 -6.86 -6.49
N ALA A 348 15.51 -6.00 -6.17
CA ALA A 348 15.65 -5.02 -5.11
C ALA A 348 15.80 -5.72 -3.74
N TRP A 349 15.04 -6.78 -3.48
CA TRP A 349 15.12 -7.58 -2.25
C TRP A 349 16.48 -8.28 -2.13
N LEU A 350 16.97 -8.93 -3.20
CA LEU A 350 18.29 -9.58 -3.23
C LEU A 350 19.42 -8.60 -2.97
N LEU A 351 19.36 -7.38 -3.52
CA LEU A 351 20.36 -6.33 -3.29
C LEU A 351 20.27 -5.72 -1.88
N PHE A 352 19.11 -5.76 -1.25
CA PHE A 352 18.90 -5.12 0.05
C PHE A 352 19.12 -6.05 1.25
N VAL A 353 18.73 -7.31 1.16
CA VAL A 353 18.85 -8.26 2.27
C VAL A 353 20.32 -8.44 2.69
N PRO A 354 20.66 -8.38 3.98
CA PRO A 354 22.03 -8.60 4.44
C PRO A 354 22.39 -10.10 4.34
N TRP A 355 23.23 -10.46 3.37
CA TRP A 355 23.57 -11.87 3.09
C TRP A 355 24.60 -12.50 4.05
N ARG A 356 25.25 -11.74 4.94
CA ARG A 356 26.13 -12.18 6.06
C ARG A 356 26.77 -10.93 6.70
N GLY A 357 26.75 -10.80 8.02
CA GLY A 357 27.59 -9.85 8.79
C GLY A 357 27.36 -8.35 8.57
N THR A 358 26.57 -7.94 7.58
CA THR A 358 26.24 -6.54 7.25
C THR A 358 24.89 -6.13 7.83
N ALA A 359 24.53 -6.69 8.99
CA ALA A 359 23.61 -6.02 9.90
C ALA A 359 24.38 -4.80 10.43
N VAL A 360 24.53 -3.78 9.58
CA VAL A 360 24.83 -2.43 10.03
C VAL A 360 23.83 -2.21 11.15
N GLU A 361 24.37 -1.92 12.35
CA GLU A 361 23.60 -1.41 13.47
C GLU A 361 22.94 -0.12 12.98
N ILE A 362 21.80 -0.26 12.30
CA ILE A 362 20.84 0.82 12.14
C ILE A 362 20.40 1.02 13.58
N GLY A 363 21.04 2.00 14.22
CA GLY A 363 21.17 2.14 15.67
C GLY A 363 19.91 1.76 16.43
N ASP A 364 20.11 1.22 17.62
CA ASP A 364 19.06 0.72 18.50
C ASP A 364 17.95 1.77 18.66
N TRP A 365 16.92 1.69 17.81
CA TRP A 365 15.89 2.72 17.62
C TRP A 365 15.06 2.95 18.89
N ARG A 366 15.17 2.01 19.85
CA ARG A 366 14.57 2.10 21.19
C ARG A 366 15.37 2.98 22.14
N LEU A 367 16.68 3.12 21.97
CA LEU A 367 17.54 3.82 22.93
C LEU A 367 17.56 5.34 22.74
N GLU A 368 17.42 5.85 21.51
CA GLU A 368 17.35 7.31 21.29
C GLU A 368 16.03 7.95 21.79
N ASN A 369 14.94 7.18 21.90
CA ASN A 369 13.61 7.70 22.28
C ASN A 369 13.27 7.58 23.77
N ASN A 370 14.15 7.03 24.61
CA ASN A 370 13.96 7.06 26.07
C ASN A 370 14.17 8.46 26.67
N GLN A 371 14.64 9.43 25.88
CA GLN A 371 14.44 10.85 26.17
C GLN A 371 13.10 11.27 25.59
N SER A 372 12.03 11.11 26.36
CA SER A 372 10.69 11.45 25.88
C SER A 372 10.67 12.92 25.40
N PRO A 373 10.14 13.24 24.22
CA PRO A 373 9.92 14.63 23.82
C PRO A 373 8.99 15.38 24.80
N ILE A 374 8.19 14.63 25.56
CA ILE A 374 7.26 15.15 26.56
C ILE A 374 8.01 15.75 27.76
N SER A 375 9.15 15.18 28.18
CA SER A 375 9.96 15.74 29.27
C SER A 375 10.70 17.03 28.90
N ASN A 376 10.91 17.30 27.59
CA ASN A 376 11.46 18.58 27.13
C ASN A 376 10.39 19.66 26.93
N LEU A 377 9.11 19.28 26.83
CA LEU A 377 8.01 20.25 26.78
C LEU A 377 7.61 20.74 28.17
N SER A 378 7.79 19.94 29.23
CA SER A 378 7.58 20.40 30.61
C SER A 378 8.69 21.35 31.08
N SER A 379 9.96 21.13 30.70
CA SER A 379 11.08 22.00 31.10
C SER A 379 11.17 23.33 30.33
N GLN A 380 10.35 23.52 29.29
CA GLN A 380 10.23 24.79 28.57
C GLN A 380 8.96 25.58 28.94
N LEU A 381 8.14 25.02 29.86
CA LEU A 381 6.90 25.63 30.34
C LEU A 381 6.95 26.01 31.83
N ASP A 382 8.05 25.67 32.51
CA ASP A 382 8.51 26.27 33.78
C ASP A 382 9.55 27.35 33.47
#